data_AF-A0A7C4YB52-F1
#
_entry.id   AF-A0A7C4YB52-F1
#
_cell.length_a   1.000
_cell.length_b   1.000
_cell.length_c   1.000
_cell.angle_alpha   90.00
_cell.angle_beta   90.00
_cell.angle_gamma   90.00
#
_symmetry.space_group_name_H-M   'P 1'
#
loop_
_entity.id
_entity.type
_entity.pdbx_description
1 polymer ?
#
loop_
_entity_poly.entity_id
_entity_poly.type
_entity_poly.pdbx_seq_one_letter_code
_entity_poly.pdbx_strand_id
1 'polypeptide(L)'
;MAANFMKMSLLLIITGYLMVITKVFEMISIIGILAILAYRQLVRKRKAKDFFELISDMQVWIYDLLDGIIHPVISLKSRFYNIKHKTKSFLSSSLVKPENAVNMLMLLTVIAVSVYIRFYDAVANAAPAMSDSNVTLKWMKFIDSRQLFVDGIYPQGFHIILAILSKFSFIDALYILKYTGPLNSILTALGLYFIASRLSGKAVPGIIAA
;
A
#
# COMPACT_ATOMS: atom_id res chain seq x y z
N MET A 1 10.40 3.11 11.50
CA MET A 1 9.34 2.83 10.49
C MET A 1 9.92 2.36 9.16
N ALA A 2 10.88 3.10 8.57
CA ALA A 2 11.55 2.73 7.31
C ALA A 2 12.14 1.30 7.30
N ALA A 3 12.84 0.90 8.37
CA ALA A 3 13.41 -0.46 8.45
C ALA A 3 12.37 -1.59 8.38
N ASN A 4 11.18 -1.39 8.96
CA ASN A 4 10.12 -2.40 8.90
C ASN A 4 9.47 -2.46 7.51
N PHE A 5 9.33 -1.29 6.86
CA PHE A 5 8.86 -1.21 5.48
C PHE A 5 9.83 -1.92 4.53
N MET A 6 11.14 -1.63 4.62
CA MET A 6 12.16 -2.31 3.80
C MET A 6 12.15 -3.83 4.01
N LYS A 7 12.04 -4.30 5.25
CA LYS A 7 11.92 -5.73 5.56
C LYS A 7 10.67 -6.35 4.95
N MET A 8 9.53 -5.66 5.01
CA MET A 8 8.28 -6.12 4.41
C MET A 8 8.40 -6.20 2.89
N SER A 9 8.93 -5.17 2.24
CA SER A 9 9.13 -5.15 0.79
C SER A 9 10.07 -6.25 0.32
N LEU A 10 11.20 -6.44 1.02
CA LEU A 10 12.14 -7.53 0.74
C LEU A 10 11.46 -8.90 0.85
N LEU A 11 10.70 -9.10 1.92
CA LEU A 11 9.99 -10.35 2.16
C LEU A 11 8.95 -10.62 1.07
N LEU A 12 8.17 -9.61 0.66
CA LEU A 12 7.22 -9.72 -0.45
C LEU A 12 7.90 -10.07 -1.77
N ILE A 13 9.05 -9.44 -2.06
CA ILE A 13 9.83 -9.73 -3.27
C ILE A 13 10.31 -11.19 -3.25
N ILE A 14 10.92 -11.64 -2.15
CA ILE A 14 11.41 -13.01 -1.99
C ILE A 14 10.26 -14.01 -2.12
N THR A 15 9.14 -13.76 -1.44
CA THR A 15 7.94 -14.60 -1.55
C THR A 15 7.44 -14.64 -2.99
N GLY A 16 7.34 -13.50 -3.67
CA GLY A 16 6.91 -13.46 -5.06
C GLY A 16 7.82 -14.29 -5.98
N TYR A 17 9.14 -14.19 -5.82
CA TYR A 17 10.10 -15.04 -6.53
C TYR A 17 9.83 -16.53 -6.27
N LEU A 18 9.72 -16.94 -5.01
CA LEU A 18 9.46 -18.34 -4.64
C LEU A 18 8.14 -18.85 -5.24
N MET A 19 7.08 -18.05 -5.20
CA MET A 19 5.77 -18.41 -5.75
C MET A 19 5.81 -18.60 -7.27
N VAL A 20 6.53 -17.73 -7.99
CA VAL A 20 6.65 -17.83 -9.43
C VAL A 20 7.46 -19.07 -9.81
N ILE A 21 8.59 -19.33 -9.13
CA ILE A 21 9.44 -20.52 -9.37
C ILE A 21 8.66 -21.81 -9.14
N THR A 22 7.88 -21.86 -8.05
CA THR A 22 7.06 -23.03 -7.70
C THR A 22 5.75 -23.13 -8.49
N LYS A 23 5.51 -22.20 -9.43
CA LYS A 23 4.29 -22.14 -10.26
C LYS A 23 2.98 -21.94 -9.48
N VAL A 24 3.06 -21.51 -8.23
CA VAL A 24 1.89 -21.24 -7.36
C VAL A 24 1.55 -19.75 -7.27
N PHE A 25 2.00 -18.92 -8.22
CA PHE A 25 1.72 -17.50 -8.29
C PHE A 25 0.25 -17.22 -8.66
N GLU A 26 -0.63 -17.49 -7.71
CA GLU A 26 -2.08 -17.27 -7.79
C GLU A 26 -2.56 -16.42 -6.62
N MET A 27 -3.68 -15.72 -6.83
CA MET A 27 -4.22 -14.79 -5.82
C MET A 27 -4.46 -15.47 -4.47
N ILE A 28 -5.04 -16.68 -4.48
CA ILE A 28 -5.30 -17.49 -3.28
C ILE A 28 -4.01 -17.79 -2.53
N SER A 29 -2.95 -18.20 -3.25
CA SER A 29 -1.64 -18.46 -2.65
C SER A 29 -1.02 -17.20 -2.06
N ILE A 30 -1.20 -16.04 -2.70
CA ILE A 30 -0.66 -14.78 -2.20
C ILE A 30 -1.38 -14.40 -0.89
N ILE A 31 -2.72 -14.48 -0.87
CA ILE A 31 -3.52 -14.27 0.34
C ILE A 31 -3.09 -15.22 1.45
N GLY A 32 -2.94 -16.51 1.14
CA GLY A 32 -2.52 -17.52 2.10
C GLY A 32 -1.16 -17.19 2.74
N ILE A 33 -0.18 -16.80 1.93
CA ILE A 33 1.13 -16.43 2.45
C ILE A 33 1.07 -15.13 3.27
N LEU A 34 0.35 -14.09 2.81
CA LEU A 34 0.16 -12.87 3.59
C LEU A 34 -0.53 -13.15 4.92
N ALA A 35 -1.53 -14.04 4.94
CA ALA A 35 -2.22 -14.47 6.15
C ALA A 35 -1.26 -15.20 7.10
N ILE A 36 -0.44 -16.14 6.60
CA ILE A 36 0.58 -16.84 7.40
C ILE A 36 1.59 -15.85 7.98
N LEU A 37 2.06 -14.88 7.19
CA LEU A 37 3.02 -13.87 7.63
C LEU A 37 2.43 -12.94 8.70
N ALA A 38 1.20 -12.47 8.49
CA ALA A 38 0.47 -11.67 9.46
C ALA A 38 0.22 -12.46 10.75
N TYR A 39 -0.20 -13.71 10.62
CA TYR A 39 -0.41 -14.65 11.72
C TYR A 39 0.86 -14.85 12.54
N ARG A 40 1.98 -15.19 11.89
CA ARG A 40 3.29 -15.35 12.55
C ARG A 40 3.69 -14.09 13.32
N GLN A 41 3.39 -12.90 12.78
CA GLN A 41 3.68 -11.65 13.47
C GLN A 41 2.81 -11.45 14.71
N LEU A 42 1.54 -11.86 14.68
CA LEU A 42 0.63 -11.82 15.83
C LEU A 42 1.07 -12.78 16.93
N VAL A 43 1.41 -14.02 16.58
CA VAL A 43 1.93 -15.04 17.50
C VAL A 43 3.17 -14.53 18.24
N ARG A 44 4.14 -14.01 17.49
CA ARG A 44 5.38 -13.47 18.07
C ARG A 44 5.12 -12.33 19.07
N LYS A 45 4.07 -11.53 18.86
CA LYS A 45 3.70 -10.45 19.79
C LYS A 45 2.99 -10.96 21.04
N ARG A 46 2.18 -12.00 20.94
CA ARG A 46 1.43 -12.58 22.07
C ARG A 46 2.30 -13.44 23.00
N LYS A 47 3.55 -13.76 22.62
CA LYS A 47 4.41 -14.73 23.34
C LYS A 47 3.72 -16.07 23.61
N ALA A 48 2.72 -16.42 22.78
CA ALA A 48 2.05 -17.70 22.88
C ALA A 48 3.11 -18.80 22.71
N LYS A 49 3.18 -19.69 23.70
CA LYS A 49 4.26 -20.68 23.79
C LYS A 49 3.96 -21.91 22.95
N ASP A 50 2.70 -22.15 22.60
CA ASP A 50 2.29 -23.34 21.87
C ASP A 50 1.47 -23.02 20.61
N PHE A 51 1.74 -23.76 19.55
CA PHE A 51 1.05 -23.65 18.26
C PHE A 51 -0.41 -24.10 18.36
N PHE A 52 -0.68 -25.10 19.20
CA PHE A 52 -2.01 -25.64 19.43
C PHE A 52 -2.95 -24.66 20.12
N GLU A 53 -2.47 -23.91 21.13
CA GLU A 53 -3.25 -22.84 21.78
C GLU A 53 -3.73 -21.81 20.76
N LEU A 54 -2.88 -21.45 19.80
CA LEU A 54 -3.22 -20.46 18.78
C LEU A 54 -4.17 -20.97 17.69
N ILE A 55 -4.06 -22.24 17.28
CA ILE A 55 -5.05 -22.85 16.39
C ILE A 55 -6.41 -22.89 17.10
N SER A 56 -6.43 -23.27 18.37
CA SER A 56 -7.63 -23.27 19.18
C SER A 56 -8.22 -21.86 19.26
N ASP A 57 -7.41 -20.83 19.57
CA ASP A 57 -7.85 -19.43 19.57
C ASP A 57 -8.42 -19.00 18.21
N MET A 58 -7.80 -19.41 17.11
CA MET A 58 -8.25 -19.05 15.76
C MET A 58 -9.55 -19.78 15.41
N GLN A 59 -9.70 -21.04 15.78
CA GLN A 59 -10.94 -21.81 15.61
C GLN A 59 -12.06 -21.17 16.42
N VAL A 60 -11.83 -20.90 17.71
CA VAL A 60 -12.79 -20.19 18.57
C VAL A 60 -13.16 -18.85 17.94
N TRP A 61 -12.19 -18.08 17.46
CA TRP A 61 -12.47 -16.80 16.79
C TRP A 61 -13.30 -16.94 15.50
N ILE A 62 -13.07 -17.99 14.70
CA ILE A 62 -13.87 -18.28 13.50
C ILE A 62 -15.28 -18.71 13.89
N TYR A 63 -15.44 -19.57 14.91
CA TYR A 63 -16.76 -19.97 15.40
C TYR A 63 -17.51 -18.77 15.99
N ASP A 64 -16.87 -17.97 16.84
CA ASP A 64 -17.45 -16.73 17.37
C ASP A 64 -17.85 -15.74 16.26
N LEU A 65 -17.12 -15.72 15.14
CA LEU A 65 -17.44 -14.91 13.97
C LEU A 65 -18.67 -15.45 13.22
N LEU A 66 -18.74 -16.77 13.02
CA LEU A 66 -19.85 -17.45 12.32
C LEU A 66 -21.14 -17.44 13.14
N ASP A 67 -21.03 -17.66 14.46
CA ASP A 67 -22.12 -17.59 15.43
C ASP A 67 -22.57 -16.13 15.66
N GLY A 68 -21.88 -15.15 15.07
CA GLY A 68 -22.22 -13.74 15.16
C GLY A 68 -21.92 -13.11 16.52
N ILE A 69 -21.25 -13.81 17.43
CA ILE A 69 -20.83 -13.30 18.74
C ILE A 69 -19.84 -12.14 18.53
N ILE A 70 -18.90 -12.30 17.59
CA ILE A 70 -18.03 -11.23 17.13
C ILE A 70 -18.68 -10.57 15.92
N HIS A 71 -19.16 -9.35 16.11
CA HIS A 71 -19.59 -8.50 15.00
C HIS A 71 -18.41 -7.65 14.48
N PRO A 72 -17.62 -8.12 13.50
CA PRO A 72 -16.49 -7.38 12.96
C PRO A 72 -16.93 -6.02 12.40
N VAL A 73 -18.16 -5.95 11.89
CA VAL A 73 -18.77 -4.71 11.40
C VAL A 73 -18.92 -3.68 12.51
N ILE A 74 -19.28 -4.07 13.74
CA ILE A 74 -19.43 -3.14 14.89
C ILE A 74 -18.05 -2.67 15.38
N SER A 75 -17.05 -3.56 15.40
CA SER A 75 -15.64 -3.22 15.68
C SER A 75 -15.04 -2.25 14.64
N LEU A 76 -15.34 -2.47 13.37
CA LEU A 76 -14.98 -1.54 12.30
C LEU A 76 -15.72 -0.21 12.44
N LYS A 77 -17.02 -0.24 12.78
CA LYS A 77 -17.84 0.96 12.96
C LYS A 77 -17.33 1.81 14.12
N SER A 78 -16.91 1.21 15.24
CA SER A 78 -16.33 1.92 16.38
C SER A 78 -14.95 2.50 16.06
N ARG A 79 -14.11 1.78 15.29
CA ARG A 79 -12.86 2.32 14.75
C ARG A 79 -13.10 3.49 13.79
N PHE A 80 -14.07 3.37 12.89
CA PHE A 80 -14.48 4.46 12.00
C PHE A 80 -15.01 5.66 12.77
N TYR A 81 -15.79 5.44 13.83
CA TYR A 81 -16.30 6.49 14.69
C TYR A 81 -15.14 7.23 15.39
N ASN A 82 -14.16 6.48 15.91
CA ASN A 82 -12.95 7.03 16.52
C ASN A 82 -12.08 7.79 15.50
N ILE A 83 -11.93 7.27 14.28
CA ILE A 83 -11.23 7.97 13.20
C ILE A 83 -11.96 9.27 12.89
N LYS A 84 -13.29 9.23 12.69
CA LYS A 84 -14.12 10.40 12.39
C LYS A 84 -14.07 11.44 13.50
N HIS A 85 -14.10 11.04 14.77
CA HIS A 85 -13.96 11.96 15.90
C HIS A 85 -12.57 12.58 15.95
N LYS A 86 -11.52 11.79 15.69
CA LYS A 86 -10.14 12.27 15.65
C LYS A 86 -9.87 13.18 14.45
N THR A 87 -10.48 12.90 13.29
CA THR A 87 -10.41 13.79 12.11
C THR A 87 -11.21 15.05 12.35
N LYS A 88 -12.41 14.96 12.93
CA LYS A 88 -13.24 16.13 13.25
C LYS A 88 -12.55 17.01 14.28
N SER A 89 -11.98 16.43 15.34
CA SER A 89 -11.19 17.13 16.36
C SER A 89 -9.94 17.77 15.77
N PHE A 90 -9.24 17.09 14.86
CA PHE A 90 -8.08 17.62 14.16
C PHE A 90 -8.46 18.77 13.21
N LEU A 91 -9.48 18.59 12.36
CA LEU A 91 -9.99 19.67 11.50
C LEU A 91 -10.48 20.86 12.32
N SER A 92 -11.25 20.60 13.38
CA SER A 92 -11.81 21.68 14.19
C SER A 92 -10.75 22.41 14.99
N SER A 93 -9.65 21.77 15.40
CA SER A 93 -8.56 22.42 16.15
C SER A 93 -7.52 23.07 15.23
N SER A 94 -7.24 22.48 14.07
CA SER A 94 -6.36 23.09 13.07
C SER A 94 -7.00 24.32 12.42
N LEU A 95 -8.31 24.31 12.13
CA LEU A 95 -8.98 25.42 11.44
C LEU A 95 -9.35 26.62 12.33
N VAL A 96 -9.18 26.55 13.67
CA VAL A 96 -9.52 27.67 14.57
C VAL A 96 -8.68 28.91 14.28
N LYS A 97 -7.43 28.71 13.84
CA LYS A 97 -6.52 29.82 13.51
C LYS A 97 -6.56 30.10 12.01
N PRO A 98 -6.78 31.36 11.58
CA PRO A 98 -6.83 31.70 10.16
C PRO A 98 -5.54 31.35 9.41
N GLU A 99 -4.38 31.48 10.07
CA GLU A 99 -3.08 31.09 9.50
C GLU A 99 -3.02 29.60 9.11
N ASN A 100 -3.55 28.72 9.96
CA ASN A 100 -3.59 27.29 9.68
C ASN A 100 -4.55 26.95 8.54
N ALA A 101 -5.68 27.66 8.43
CA ALA A 101 -6.62 27.49 7.33
C ALA A 101 -5.99 27.89 6.00
N VAL A 102 -5.25 29.01 5.95
CA VAL A 102 -4.49 29.45 4.77
C VAL A 102 -3.43 28.41 4.40
N ASN A 103 -2.62 27.95 5.35
CA ASN A 103 -1.60 26.93 5.10
C ASN A 103 -2.21 25.62 4.59
N MET A 104 -3.35 25.19 5.15
CA MET A 104 -4.06 24.00 4.70
C MET A 104 -4.60 24.17 3.28
N LEU A 105 -5.19 25.32 2.96
CA LEU A 105 -5.68 25.63 1.61
C LEU A 105 -4.53 25.65 0.60
N MET A 106 -3.39 26.26 0.94
CA MET A 106 -2.20 26.26 0.11
C MET A 106 -1.69 24.84 -0.14
N LEU A 107 -1.56 24.03 0.91
CA LEU A 107 -1.14 22.62 0.78
C LEU A 107 -2.11 21.83 -0.11
N LEU A 108 -3.42 21.95 0.12
CA LEU A 108 -4.43 21.27 -0.69
C LEU A 108 -4.35 21.69 -2.15
N THR A 109 -4.09 22.98 -2.41
CA THR A 109 -3.91 23.50 -3.78
C THR A 109 -2.68 22.90 -4.44
N VAL A 110 -1.53 22.89 -3.76
CA VAL A 110 -0.29 22.28 -4.28
C VAL A 110 -0.49 20.80 -4.57
N ILE A 111 -1.11 20.06 -3.65
CA ILE A 111 -1.40 18.63 -3.85
C ILE A 111 -2.40 18.42 -4.98
N ALA A 112 -3.48 19.20 -5.08
CA ALA A 112 -4.46 19.07 -6.15
C ALA A 112 -3.85 19.34 -7.54
N VAL A 113 -3.05 20.40 -7.66
CA VAL A 113 -2.31 20.71 -8.90
C VAL A 113 -1.29 19.62 -9.20
N SER A 114 -0.57 19.14 -8.20
CA SER A 114 0.39 18.03 -8.32
C SER A 114 -0.27 16.75 -8.82
N VAL A 115 -1.43 16.39 -8.26
CA VAL A 115 -2.24 15.24 -8.70
C VAL A 115 -2.68 15.44 -10.13
N TYR A 116 -3.28 16.59 -10.45
CA TYR A 116 -3.78 16.90 -11.79
C TYR A 116 -2.68 16.74 -12.84
N ILE A 117 -1.54 17.40 -12.67
CA ILE A 117 -0.42 17.35 -13.62
C ILE A 117 0.12 15.92 -13.77
N ARG A 118 0.31 15.19 -12.66
CA ARG A 118 0.93 13.85 -12.69
C ARG A 118 -0.03 12.78 -13.23
N PHE A 119 -1.33 12.90 -12.98
CA PHE A 119 -2.33 11.94 -13.46
C PHE A 119 -2.86 12.30 -14.86
N TYR A 120 -2.65 13.52 -15.35
CA TYR A 120 -3.17 13.96 -16.64
C TYR A 120 -2.80 12.98 -17.77
N ASP A 121 -1.52 12.67 -17.92
CA ASP A 121 -1.05 11.77 -18.98
C ASP A 121 -1.62 10.35 -18.84
N ALA A 122 -1.63 9.81 -17.62
CA ALA A 122 -2.15 8.46 -17.35
C ALA A 122 -3.65 8.33 -17.66
N VAL A 123 -4.41 9.42 -17.54
CA VAL A 123 -5.86 9.47 -17.85
C VAL A 123 -6.11 9.80 -19.32
N ALA A 124 -5.38 10.75 -19.88
CA ALA A 124 -5.61 11.26 -21.24
C ALA A 124 -5.12 10.31 -22.33
N ASN A 125 -4.00 9.62 -22.10
CA ASN A 125 -3.37 8.76 -23.09
C ASN A 125 -3.56 7.29 -22.73
N ALA A 126 -3.99 6.45 -23.68
CA ALA A 126 -4.17 5.02 -23.44
C ALA A 126 -2.82 4.29 -23.27
N ALA A 127 -1.84 4.66 -24.09
CA ALA A 127 -0.49 4.10 -24.07
C ALA A 127 0.27 4.46 -22.79
N PRO A 128 1.20 3.62 -22.32
CA PRO A 128 2.07 3.97 -21.21
C PRO A 128 3.10 5.04 -21.63
N ALA A 129 3.44 5.93 -20.69
CA ALA A 129 4.18 7.18 -20.96
C ALA A 129 5.63 7.01 -21.46
N MET A 130 6.25 5.85 -21.28
CA MET A 130 7.69 5.63 -21.57
C MET A 130 7.93 4.31 -22.30
N SER A 131 8.97 4.24 -23.14
CA SER A 131 9.40 3.02 -23.83
C SER A 131 9.61 1.84 -22.87
N ASP A 132 10.23 2.10 -21.72
CA ASP A 132 10.57 1.09 -20.73
C ASP A 132 9.34 0.54 -20.00
N SER A 133 8.22 1.27 -20.06
CA SER A 133 6.95 0.79 -19.51
C SER A 133 6.43 -0.43 -20.28
N ASN A 134 6.72 -0.55 -21.58
CA ASN A 134 6.35 -1.75 -22.35
C ASN A 134 7.16 -2.97 -21.89
N VAL A 135 8.45 -2.79 -21.57
CA VAL A 135 9.30 -3.85 -21.00
C VAL A 135 8.78 -4.24 -19.62
N THR A 136 8.46 -3.25 -18.79
CA THR A 136 7.89 -3.46 -17.46
C THR A 136 6.58 -4.26 -17.53
N LEU A 137 5.67 -3.87 -18.43
CA LEU A 137 4.41 -4.56 -18.66
C LEU A 137 4.61 -6.00 -19.17
N LYS A 138 5.55 -6.19 -20.10
CA LYS A 138 5.93 -7.52 -20.62
C LYS A 138 6.38 -8.43 -19.48
N TRP A 139 7.26 -7.95 -18.61
CA TRP A 139 7.74 -8.75 -17.47
C TRP A 139 6.68 -8.98 -16.40
N MET A 140 5.78 -8.03 -16.15
CA MET A 140 4.60 -8.27 -15.30
C MET A 140 3.75 -9.43 -15.84
N LYS A 141 3.50 -9.46 -17.16
CA LYS A 141 2.75 -10.55 -17.80
C LYS A 141 3.48 -11.89 -17.75
N PHE A 142 4.81 -11.89 -17.87
CA PHE A 142 5.59 -13.12 -17.67
C PHE A 142 5.51 -13.62 -16.23
N ILE A 143 5.63 -12.74 -15.24
CA ILE A 143 5.48 -13.09 -13.82
C ILE A 143 4.10 -13.69 -13.56
N ASP A 144 3.04 -13.07 -14.10
CA ASP A 144 1.67 -13.59 -13.99
C ASP A 144 1.53 -14.96 -14.68
N SER A 145 2.22 -15.17 -15.80
CA SER A 145 2.34 -16.46 -16.50
C SER A 145 3.29 -17.45 -15.82
N ARG A 146 3.77 -17.13 -14.62
CA ARG A 146 4.72 -17.90 -13.81
C ARG A 146 6.10 -18.10 -14.46
N GLN A 147 6.58 -17.15 -15.24
CA GLN A 147 7.88 -17.18 -15.92
C GLN A 147 8.78 -16.08 -15.35
N LEU A 148 10.02 -16.44 -15.02
CA LEU A 148 11.07 -15.50 -14.63
C LEU A 148 12.19 -15.54 -15.65
N PHE A 149 12.90 -14.42 -15.78
CA PHE A 149 14.15 -14.32 -16.55
C PHE A 149 14.07 -14.76 -18.01
N VAL A 150 12.90 -14.58 -18.66
CA VAL A 150 12.68 -14.96 -20.07
C VAL A 150 13.69 -14.29 -21.01
N ASP A 151 13.99 -13.01 -20.77
CA ASP A 151 14.93 -12.22 -21.56
C ASP A 151 16.29 -12.01 -20.84
N GLY A 152 16.61 -12.84 -19.83
CA GLY A 152 17.84 -12.74 -19.04
C GLY A 152 17.63 -12.38 -17.56
N ILE A 153 18.74 -12.30 -16.82
CA ILE A 153 18.71 -12.05 -15.36
C ILE A 153 18.64 -10.54 -15.10
N TYR A 154 17.51 -10.09 -14.55
CA TYR A 154 17.28 -8.70 -14.15
C TYR A 154 16.60 -8.64 -12.77
N PRO A 155 16.85 -7.62 -11.93
CA PRO A 155 16.11 -7.42 -10.68
C PRO A 155 14.60 -7.21 -10.90
N GLN A 156 13.78 -8.22 -10.60
CA GLN A 156 12.34 -8.20 -10.87
C GLN A 156 11.49 -7.74 -9.68
N GLY A 157 12.09 -7.22 -8.61
CA GLY A 157 11.37 -6.84 -7.38
C GLY A 157 10.22 -5.86 -7.62
N PHE A 158 10.45 -4.82 -8.42
CA PHE A 158 9.40 -3.86 -8.79
C PHE A 158 8.28 -4.52 -9.62
N HIS A 159 8.65 -5.31 -10.63
CA HIS A 159 7.73 -6.05 -11.50
C HIS A 159 6.84 -7.03 -10.71
N ILE A 160 7.42 -7.73 -9.73
CA ILE A 160 6.71 -8.64 -8.82
C ILE A 160 5.68 -7.87 -8.00
N ILE A 161 6.05 -6.72 -7.42
CA ILE A 161 5.11 -5.91 -6.64
C ILE A 161 3.94 -5.45 -7.52
N LEU A 162 4.21 -4.95 -8.73
CA LEU A 162 3.15 -4.54 -9.64
C LEU A 162 2.27 -5.73 -10.08
N ALA A 163 2.86 -6.89 -10.36
CA ALA A 163 2.11 -8.10 -10.71
C ALA A 163 1.22 -8.57 -9.55
N ILE A 164 1.71 -8.52 -8.30
CA ILE A 164 0.90 -8.80 -7.10
C ILE A 164 -0.27 -7.82 -7.00
N LEU A 165 -0.04 -6.51 -7.20
CA LEU A 165 -1.11 -5.51 -7.18
C LEU A 165 -2.16 -5.76 -8.27
N SER A 166 -1.75 -6.11 -9.48
CA SER A 166 -2.67 -6.47 -10.57
C SER A 166 -3.48 -7.72 -10.23
N LYS A 167 -2.83 -8.77 -9.70
CA LYS A 167 -3.50 -10.01 -9.27
C LYS A 167 -4.53 -9.77 -8.16
N PHE A 168 -4.22 -8.88 -7.20
CA PHE A 168 -5.12 -8.55 -6.09
C PHE A 168 -6.30 -7.67 -6.50
N SER A 169 -6.06 -6.71 -7.39
CA SER A 169 -7.08 -5.75 -7.81
C SER A 169 -8.00 -6.32 -8.88
N PHE A 170 -7.60 -7.40 -9.57
CA PHE A 170 -8.26 -7.91 -10.77
C PHE A 170 -8.40 -6.86 -11.88
N ILE A 171 -7.44 -5.93 -11.96
CA ILE A 171 -7.37 -4.90 -12.98
C ILE A 171 -6.22 -5.23 -13.94
N ASP A 172 -6.39 -4.87 -15.22
CA ASP A 172 -5.33 -5.01 -16.23
C ASP A 172 -4.01 -4.39 -15.74
N ALA A 173 -2.93 -5.15 -15.90
CA ALA A 173 -1.56 -4.77 -15.57
C ALA A 173 -1.16 -3.41 -16.16
N LEU A 174 -1.69 -3.04 -17.33
CA LEU A 174 -1.47 -1.74 -17.96
C LEU A 174 -1.95 -0.59 -17.07
N TYR A 175 -3.15 -0.68 -16.50
CA TYR A 175 -3.67 0.38 -15.63
C TYR A 175 -2.87 0.46 -14.33
N ILE A 176 -2.52 -0.69 -13.74
CA ILE A 176 -1.67 -0.72 -12.53
C ILE A 176 -0.34 -0.02 -12.81
N LEU A 177 0.31 -0.35 -13.92
CA LEU A 177 1.56 0.28 -14.31
C LEU A 177 1.41 1.80 -14.50
N LYS A 178 0.39 2.23 -15.25
CA LYS A 178 0.14 3.65 -15.55
C LYS A 178 -0.13 4.50 -14.32
N TYR A 179 -0.92 4.00 -13.37
CA TYR A 179 -1.31 4.78 -12.19
C TYR A 179 -0.29 4.70 -11.04
N THR A 180 0.57 3.66 -11.01
CA THR A 180 1.55 3.51 -9.93
C THR A 180 2.62 4.61 -9.96
N GLY A 181 3.07 5.04 -11.13
CA GLY A 181 4.05 6.13 -11.27
C GLY A 181 3.56 7.44 -10.65
N PRO A 182 2.46 8.03 -11.16
CA PRO A 182 1.85 9.24 -10.60
C PRO A 182 1.53 9.12 -9.12
N LEU A 183 1.00 7.98 -8.67
CA LEU A 183 0.70 7.73 -7.25
C LEU A 183 1.97 7.82 -6.38
N ASN A 184 3.05 7.14 -6.78
CA ASN A 184 4.33 7.19 -6.06
C ASN A 184 4.90 8.62 -6.02
N SER A 185 4.73 9.38 -7.10
CA SER A 185 5.16 10.78 -7.14
C SER A 185 4.39 11.67 -6.16
N ILE A 186 3.07 11.48 -5.99
CA ILE A 186 2.28 12.18 -4.96
C ILE A 186 2.74 11.78 -3.56
N LEU A 187 2.93 10.49 -3.31
CA LEU A 187 3.41 10.00 -2.01
C LEU A 187 4.80 10.57 -1.68
N THR A 188 5.65 10.74 -2.70
CA THR A 188 6.96 11.38 -2.56
C THR A 188 6.82 12.86 -2.18
N ALA A 189 5.97 13.61 -2.89
CA ALA A 189 5.69 15.02 -2.58
C ALA A 189 5.17 15.20 -1.14
N LEU A 190 4.23 14.35 -0.72
CA LEU A 190 3.75 14.33 0.68
C LEU A 190 4.87 13.97 1.67
N GLY A 191 5.75 13.04 1.31
CA GLY A 191 6.94 12.71 2.10
C GLY A 191 7.85 13.91 2.31
N LEU A 192 8.13 14.67 1.24
CA LEU A 192 8.92 15.90 1.28
C LEU A 192 8.26 16.96 2.15
N TYR A 193 6.95 17.17 1.99
CA TYR A 193 6.16 18.04 2.85
C TYR A 193 6.38 17.73 4.33
N PHE A 194 6.17 16.47 4.73
CA PHE A 194 6.27 16.06 6.14
C PHE A 194 7.69 16.18 6.69
N ILE A 195 8.71 15.90 5.88
CA ILE A 195 10.11 16.03 6.31
C ILE A 195 10.45 17.50 6.52
N ALA A 196 10.22 18.35 5.52
CA ALA A 196 10.56 19.77 5.59
C ALA A 196 9.75 20.53 6.65
N SER A 197 8.46 20.21 6.81
CA SER A 197 7.64 20.82 7.85
C SER A 197 8.10 20.45 9.26
N ARG A 198 8.55 19.19 9.43
CA ARG A 198 9.03 18.70 10.72
C ARG A 198 10.40 19.24 11.09
N LEU A 199 11.31 19.38 10.11
CA LEU A 199 12.65 19.93 10.33
C LEU A 199 12.60 21.44 10.62
N SER A 200 11.74 22.18 9.93
CA SER A 200 11.62 23.63 10.11
C SER A 200 10.67 24.04 11.24
N GLY A 201 9.83 23.13 11.74
CA GLY A 201 8.78 23.42 12.69
C GLY A 201 7.64 24.29 12.13
N LYS A 202 7.62 24.54 10.81
CA LYS A 202 6.65 25.42 10.13
C LYS A 202 6.02 24.70 8.94
N ALA A 203 4.76 25.02 8.64
CA ALA A 203 4.06 24.43 7.49
C ALA A 203 4.62 24.92 6.14
N VAL A 204 4.95 26.21 6.04
CA VAL A 204 5.32 26.87 4.78
C VAL A 204 6.54 26.21 4.08
N PRO A 205 7.68 25.92 4.76
CA PRO A 205 8.79 25.22 4.11
C PRO A 205 8.41 23.81 3.63
N GLY A 206 7.48 23.15 4.33
CA GLY A 206 6.88 21.89 3.89
C GLY A 206 6.11 22.05 2.58
N ILE A 207 5.25 23.07 2.49
CA ILE A 207 4.44 23.35 1.30
C ILE A 207 5.34 23.66 0.10
N ILE A 208 6.41 24.43 0.29
CA ILE A 208 7.37 24.77 -0.77
C ILE A 208 8.14 23.53 -1.25
N ALA A 209 8.42 22.59 -0.35
CA ALA A 209 9.15 21.36 -0.68
C ALA A 209 8.29 20.31 -1.41
N ALA A 210 6.96 20.41 -1.33
CA ALA A 210 6.00 19.46 -1.87
C ALA A 210 5.71 19.72 -3.36
#